data_AF-A0A4R0RXL6-F1
#
_entry.id   AF-A0A4R0RXL6-F1
#
_cell.length_a   1.000
_cell.length_b   1.000
_cell.length_c   1.000
_cell.angle_alpha   90.00
_cell.angle_beta   90.00
_cell.angle_gamma   90.00
#
_symmetry.space_group_name_H-M   'P 1'
#
loop_
_entity.id
_entity.type
_entity.pdbx_description
1 polymer ?
#
loop_
_entity_poly.entity_id
_entity_poly.type
_entity_poly.pdbx_seq_one_letter_code
_entity_poly.pdbx_strand_id
1 'polypeptide(L)'
;MAQRTILRSYARRDLDNPAEALPNSILFAHTGTTLTIYDAYPKSTFHFLVLPRLKAVATSQDGDKKEKEKEIVDAMGLGLKEGDLKSLKRLLRKGKEKARKILEPMQEAAQACVKEIEEEMIRMYGFKWDIWIGFHPVPSMEHLHLHIISADLCSTALKNKKHYNSFHPKHGFFLDLSEVLEWLDAEQTFFEMKAQLNPAEYEPFLKEDLVCFKCHKLFKNIPKLKEHLQEEFDALIKREKAKQERLAKQKRKREEKERNEREGSASTATSVAASTPKDAEDIEAVPEKKRKG
;
A
#
# COMPACT_ATOMS: atom_id res chain seq x y z
N MET A 1 -19.58 -14.41 -20.13
CA MET A 1 -20.16 -13.19 -19.50
C MET A 1 -19.95 -13.17 -17.98
N ALA A 2 -20.34 -14.21 -17.23
CA ALA A 2 -20.30 -14.20 -15.75
C ALA A 2 -18.91 -13.97 -15.10
N GLN A 3 -17.81 -14.50 -15.67
CA GLN A 3 -16.47 -14.33 -15.07
C GLN A 3 -15.97 -12.87 -15.05
N ARG A 4 -16.41 -12.03 -15.99
CA ARG A 4 -15.96 -10.63 -16.04
C ARG A 4 -16.62 -9.75 -14.99
N THR A 5 -17.77 -10.15 -14.44
CA THR A 5 -18.58 -9.30 -13.55
C THR A 5 -18.57 -9.77 -12.10
N ILE A 6 -17.68 -10.70 -11.73
CA ILE A 6 -17.63 -11.24 -10.37
C ILE A 6 -17.30 -10.16 -9.34
N LEU A 7 -16.37 -9.25 -9.65
CA LEU A 7 -16.00 -8.13 -8.79
C LEU A 7 -17.18 -7.21 -8.48
N ARG A 8 -18.01 -6.94 -9.49
CA ARG A 8 -19.26 -6.19 -9.30
C ARG A 8 -20.22 -6.93 -8.36
N SER A 9 -20.31 -8.24 -8.51
CA SER A 9 -21.20 -9.05 -7.66
C SER A 9 -20.78 -8.97 -6.19
N TYR A 10 -19.46 -8.90 -5.93
CA TYR A 10 -18.91 -8.63 -4.60
C TYR A 10 -19.25 -7.22 -4.12
N ALA A 11 -19.07 -6.21 -4.97
CA ALA A 11 -19.33 -4.81 -4.63
C ALA A 11 -20.80 -4.49 -4.31
N ARG A 12 -21.75 -5.31 -4.79
CA ARG A 12 -23.19 -5.18 -4.51
C ARG A 12 -23.62 -5.77 -3.16
N ARG A 13 -22.79 -6.60 -2.53
CA ARG A 13 -23.19 -7.34 -1.33
C ARG A 13 -23.36 -6.41 -0.13
N ASP A 14 -24.38 -6.69 0.67
CA ASP A 14 -24.47 -6.12 2.01
C ASP A 14 -23.50 -6.87 2.94
N LEU A 15 -22.36 -6.26 3.23
CA LEU A 15 -21.32 -6.89 4.06
C LEU A 15 -21.63 -6.81 5.55
N ASP A 16 -22.58 -5.96 5.95
CA ASP A 16 -23.05 -5.88 7.34
C ASP A 16 -24.11 -6.97 7.61
N ASN A 17 -24.64 -7.58 6.56
CA ASN A 17 -25.50 -8.76 6.62
C ASN A 17 -24.65 -10.06 6.53
N PRO A 18 -24.58 -10.87 7.60
CA PRO A 18 -23.78 -12.10 7.61
C PRO A 18 -24.18 -13.11 6.52
N ALA A 19 -25.45 -13.14 6.10
CA ALA A 19 -25.93 -14.05 5.05
C ALA A 19 -25.43 -13.66 3.65
N GLU A 20 -25.06 -12.38 3.47
CA GLU A 20 -24.52 -11.85 2.22
C GLU A 20 -23.01 -11.62 2.29
N ALA A 21 -22.40 -11.64 3.47
CA ALA A 21 -20.97 -11.44 3.65
C ALA A 21 -20.12 -12.38 2.76
N LEU A 22 -18.99 -11.85 2.31
CA LEU A 22 -18.00 -12.63 1.56
C LEU A 22 -17.15 -13.46 2.54
N PRO A 23 -16.70 -14.66 2.15
CA PRO A 23 -15.77 -15.45 2.95
C PRO A 23 -14.47 -14.68 3.24
N ASN A 24 -13.85 -14.90 4.40
CA ASN A 24 -12.56 -14.30 4.77
C ASN A 24 -11.40 -14.68 3.82
N SER A 25 -11.56 -15.77 3.05
CA SER A 25 -10.60 -16.12 1.99
C SER A 25 -10.66 -15.18 0.78
N ILE A 26 -11.70 -14.33 0.70
CA ILE A 26 -11.91 -13.33 -0.35
C ILE A 26 -11.84 -11.94 0.26
N LEU A 27 -12.56 -11.71 1.35
CA LEU A 27 -12.67 -10.42 2.04
C LEU A 27 -11.47 -10.18 2.95
N PHE A 28 -10.74 -9.10 2.70
CA PHE A 28 -9.68 -8.63 3.58
C PHE A 28 -10.19 -7.56 4.55
N ALA A 29 -10.86 -6.53 4.03
CA ALA A 29 -11.43 -5.44 4.81
C ALA A 29 -12.56 -4.75 4.02
N HIS A 30 -13.42 -4.00 4.71
CA HIS A 30 -14.40 -3.14 4.04
C HIS A 30 -14.74 -1.92 4.88
N THR A 31 -15.33 -0.92 4.22
CA THR A 31 -15.97 0.25 4.82
C THR A 31 -17.40 0.36 4.28
N GLY A 32 -18.11 1.44 4.61
CA GLY A 32 -19.40 1.75 3.97
C GLY A 32 -19.29 2.00 2.46
N THR A 33 -18.12 2.37 1.94
CA THR A 33 -17.93 2.86 0.57
C THR A 33 -16.95 2.04 -0.25
N THR A 34 -16.07 1.26 0.40
CA THR A 34 -15.03 0.46 -0.26
C THR A 34 -14.99 -0.98 0.26
N LEU A 35 -14.44 -1.85 -0.57
CA LEU A 35 -14.24 -3.27 -0.30
C LEU A 35 -12.83 -3.66 -0.75
N THR A 36 -12.02 -4.18 0.16
CA THR A 36 -10.67 -4.70 -0.12
C THR A 36 -10.71 -6.22 -0.10
N ILE A 37 -10.25 -6.84 -1.19
CA ILE A 37 -10.26 -8.29 -1.37
C ILE A 37 -8.88 -8.81 -1.76
N TYR A 38 -8.64 -10.09 -1.49
CA TYR A 38 -7.53 -10.84 -2.08
C TYR A 38 -7.77 -11.06 -3.57
N ASP A 39 -6.76 -10.83 -4.42
CA ASP A 39 -6.83 -11.23 -5.82
C ASP A 39 -6.78 -12.76 -5.91
N ALA A 40 -7.79 -13.38 -6.54
CA ALA A 40 -7.89 -14.84 -6.63
C ALA A 40 -6.78 -15.48 -7.48
N TYR A 41 -6.07 -14.69 -8.27
CA TYR A 41 -4.96 -15.10 -9.14
C TYR A 41 -3.78 -14.15 -8.94
N PRO A 42 -3.19 -14.08 -7.74
CA PRO A 42 -2.23 -13.03 -7.38
C PRO A 42 -1.04 -13.04 -8.32
N LYS A 43 -0.59 -11.89 -8.83
CA LYS A 43 0.56 -11.84 -9.77
C LYS A 43 1.90 -11.62 -9.08
N SER A 44 1.87 -11.51 -7.75
CA SER A 44 3.00 -11.27 -6.85
C SER A 44 2.74 -11.93 -5.50
N THR A 45 3.70 -11.87 -4.58
CA THR A 45 3.54 -12.40 -3.21
C THR A 45 2.31 -11.82 -2.51
N PHE A 46 2.14 -10.50 -2.58
CA PHE A 46 0.94 -9.81 -2.11
C PHE A 46 0.23 -9.17 -3.30
N HIS A 47 -1.07 -9.48 -3.46
CA HIS A 47 -1.89 -8.86 -4.50
C HIS A 47 -3.34 -8.76 -4.05
N PHE A 48 -3.81 -7.52 -3.90
CA PHE A 48 -5.13 -7.17 -3.42
C PHE A 48 -5.83 -6.24 -4.41
N LEU A 49 -7.15 -6.18 -4.30
CA LEU A 49 -7.98 -5.27 -5.07
C LEU A 49 -8.85 -4.44 -4.12
N VAL A 50 -8.89 -3.13 -4.34
CA VAL A 50 -9.87 -2.24 -3.69
C VAL A 50 -10.97 -1.91 -4.70
N LEU A 51 -12.22 -2.04 -4.28
CA LEU A 51 -13.42 -1.90 -5.08
C LEU A 51 -14.31 -0.82 -4.45
N PRO A 52 -14.89 0.13 -5.20
CA PRO A 52 -15.98 0.94 -4.68
C PRO A 52 -17.23 0.07 -4.51
N ARG A 53 -17.97 0.26 -3.42
CA ARG A 53 -19.21 -0.47 -3.13
C ARG A 53 -20.39 0.14 -3.90
N LEU A 54 -21.38 -0.71 -4.14
CA LEU A 54 -22.67 -0.37 -4.72
C LEU A 54 -23.76 -0.62 -3.68
N LYS A 55 -24.82 0.18 -3.72
CA LYS A 55 -26.02 -0.01 -2.89
C LYS A 55 -27.28 0.05 -3.73
N ALA A 56 -28.28 -0.71 -3.30
CA ALA A 56 -29.60 -0.70 -3.91
C ALA A 56 -30.44 0.41 -3.25
N VAL A 57 -30.94 1.35 -4.06
CA VAL A 57 -31.83 2.43 -3.61
C VAL A 57 -33.21 2.24 -4.22
N ALA A 58 -34.25 2.44 -3.42
CA ALA A 58 -35.62 2.37 -3.91
C ALA A 58 -35.91 3.58 -4.82
N THR A 59 -36.39 3.34 -6.04
CA THR A 59 -36.90 4.42 -6.89
C THR A 59 -38.33 4.76 -6.48
N SER A 60 -38.60 6.01 -6.13
CA SER A 60 -39.97 6.51 -6.03
C SER A 60 -40.47 6.81 -7.44
N GLN A 61 -41.38 6.00 -7.98
CA GLN A 61 -42.24 6.45 -9.07
C GLN A 61 -43.54 6.96 -8.45
N ASP A 62 -43.83 8.23 -8.66
CA ASP A 62 -45.13 8.80 -8.32
C ASP A 62 -46.20 8.10 -9.17
N GLY A 63 -47.05 7.31 -8.49
CA GLY A 63 -48.30 6.80 -9.03
C GLY A 63 -48.20 5.72 -10.11
N ASP A 64 -47.87 4.48 -9.74
CA ASP A 64 -48.78 3.33 -9.93
C ASP A 64 -48.17 2.05 -9.34
N LYS A 65 -49.02 1.07 -9.00
CA LYS A 65 -48.65 -0.21 -8.37
C LYS A 65 -47.83 -1.13 -9.30
N LYS A 66 -46.57 -0.80 -9.59
CA LYS A 66 -45.57 -1.75 -10.12
C LYS A 66 -44.46 -1.95 -9.09
N GLU A 67 -43.96 -3.19 -9.02
CA GLU A 67 -42.87 -3.60 -8.12
C GLU A 67 -41.74 -2.55 -8.14
N LYS A 68 -41.32 -2.10 -6.95
CA LYS A 68 -40.25 -1.11 -6.80
C LYS A 68 -38.96 -1.69 -7.41
N GLU A 69 -38.62 -1.31 -8.64
CA GLU A 69 -37.27 -1.57 -9.15
C GLU A 69 -36.27 -0.88 -8.22
N LYS A 70 -35.32 -1.64 -7.69
CA LYS A 70 -34.21 -1.07 -6.92
C LYS A 70 -33.14 -0.66 -7.93
N GLU A 71 -32.82 0.64 -8.02
CA GLU A 71 -31.70 1.10 -8.81
C GLU A 71 -30.40 0.86 -8.03
N ILE A 72 -29.37 0.32 -8.71
CA ILE A 72 -28.05 0.09 -8.11
C ILE A 72 -27.16 1.29 -8.43
N VAL A 73 -26.76 1.99 -7.37
CA VAL A 73 -25.94 3.21 -7.43
C VAL A 73 -24.70 3.06 -6.56
N ASP A 74 -23.79 4.02 -6.64
CA ASP A 74 -22.63 4.08 -5.75
C ASP A 74 -23.04 4.17 -4.28
N ALA A 75 -22.27 3.52 -3.40
CA ALA A 75 -22.55 3.53 -1.97
C ALA A 75 -22.43 4.93 -1.34
N MET A 76 -21.67 5.84 -1.96
CA MET A 76 -21.47 7.22 -1.48
C MET A 76 -22.65 8.16 -1.71
N GLY A 77 -23.62 7.79 -2.56
CA GLY A 77 -24.76 8.66 -2.88
C GLY A 77 -24.45 9.77 -3.88
N LEU A 78 -23.48 9.58 -4.77
CA LEU A 78 -23.10 10.54 -5.82
C LEU A 78 -23.99 10.49 -7.07
N GLY A 79 -24.97 9.57 -7.07
CA GLY A 79 -25.85 9.30 -8.20
C GLY A 79 -25.11 8.68 -9.39
N LEU A 80 -23.98 8.02 -9.15
CA LEU A 80 -23.27 7.24 -10.15
C LEU A 80 -23.98 5.89 -10.30
N LYS A 81 -24.28 5.53 -11.55
CA LYS A 81 -24.87 4.23 -11.85
C LYS A 81 -23.79 3.17 -11.85
N GLU A 82 -24.16 1.91 -11.66
CA GLU A 82 -23.24 0.78 -11.80
C GLU A 82 -22.40 0.81 -13.09
N GLY A 83 -23.00 1.23 -14.21
CA GLY A 83 -22.31 1.36 -15.51
C GLY A 83 -21.14 2.34 -15.50
N ASP A 84 -21.18 3.32 -14.61
CA ASP A 84 -20.17 4.37 -14.46
C ASP A 84 -18.96 3.87 -13.68
N LEU A 85 -19.15 2.87 -12.83
CA LEU A 85 -18.11 2.20 -12.06
C LEU A 85 -17.58 0.95 -12.75
N LYS A 86 -17.78 0.77 -14.06
CA LYS A 86 -17.24 -0.39 -14.80
C LYS A 86 -15.72 -0.39 -14.92
N SER A 87 -15.10 0.79 -14.99
CA SER A 87 -13.66 0.97 -15.16
C SER A 87 -13.25 2.41 -14.82
N LEU A 88 -11.95 2.66 -14.67
CA LEU A 88 -11.43 4.01 -14.41
C LEU A 88 -11.88 5.01 -15.47
N LYS A 89 -11.80 4.63 -16.75
CA LYS A 89 -12.30 5.42 -17.89
C LYS A 89 -13.75 5.87 -17.73
N ARG A 90 -14.63 4.98 -17.28
CA ARG A 90 -16.06 5.29 -17.12
C ARG A 90 -16.29 6.26 -15.97
N LEU A 91 -15.54 6.12 -14.88
CA LEU A 91 -15.58 7.03 -13.75
C LEU A 91 -15.06 8.42 -14.13
N LEU A 92 -13.88 8.52 -14.77
CA LEU A 92 -13.27 9.79 -15.13
C LEU A 92 -14.16 10.62 -16.07
N ARG A 93 -14.93 9.97 -16.96
CA ARG A 93 -15.93 10.64 -17.81
C ARG A 93 -17.07 11.31 -17.06
N LYS A 94 -17.23 11.04 -15.76
CA LYS A 94 -18.24 11.68 -14.89
C LYS A 94 -17.73 12.96 -14.23
N GLY A 95 -16.52 13.39 -14.58
CA GLY A 95 -15.92 14.63 -14.12
C GLY A 95 -15.04 14.45 -12.90
N LYS A 96 -14.14 15.41 -12.70
CA LYS A 96 -13.11 15.41 -11.66
C LYS A 96 -13.68 15.24 -10.26
N GLU A 97 -14.75 15.96 -9.94
CA GLU A 97 -15.34 15.95 -8.59
C GLU A 97 -15.88 14.55 -8.20
N LYS A 98 -16.67 13.91 -9.08
CA LYS A 98 -17.20 12.58 -8.82
C LYS A 98 -16.10 11.52 -8.80
N ALA A 99 -15.12 11.63 -9.70
CA ALA A 99 -13.96 10.75 -9.70
C ALA A 99 -13.16 10.86 -8.40
N ARG A 100 -12.85 12.08 -7.96
CA ARG A 100 -12.13 12.35 -6.71
C ARG A 100 -12.83 11.73 -5.51
N LYS A 101 -14.14 11.97 -5.36
CA LYS A 101 -14.94 11.42 -4.26
C LYS A 101 -14.91 9.88 -4.21
N ILE A 102 -14.81 9.18 -5.34
CA ILE A 102 -14.67 7.72 -5.37
C ILE A 102 -13.23 7.28 -5.10
N LEU A 103 -12.23 7.97 -5.67
CA LEU A 103 -10.83 7.56 -5.62
C LEU A 103 -10.16 7.82 -4.26
N GLU A 104 -10.56 8.87 -3.54
CA GLU A 104 -10.00 9.18 -2.21
C GLU A 104 -10.27 8.07 -1.16
N PRO A 105 -11.51 7.58 -0.96
CA PRO A 105 -11.74 6.42 -0.09
C PRO A 105 -11.02 5.15 -0.55
N MET A 106 -10.83 4.97 -1.86
CA MET A 106 -10.06 3.85 -2.39
C MET A 106 -8.57 3.98 -2.04
N GLN A 107 -8.02 5.20 -2.09
CA GLN A 107 -6.66 5.50 -1.66
C GLN A 107 -6.48 5.23 -0.16
N GLU A 108 -7.39 5.70 0.68
CA GLU A 108 -7.35 5.45 2.12
C GLU A 108 -7.38 3.95 2.45
N ALA A 109 -8.28 3.20 1.82
CA ALA A 109 -8.36 1.74 1.97
C ALA A 109 -7.08 1.04 1.46
N ALA A 110 -6.47 1.55 0.38
CA ALA A 110 -5.21 1.02 -0.12
C ALA A 110 -4.05 1.29 0.84
N GLN A 111 -3.96 2.50 1.39
CA GLN A 111 -2.94 2.85 2.39
C GLN A 111 -3.07 2.00 3.67
N ALA A 112 -4.30 1.73 4.12
CA ALA A 112 -4.53 0.82 5.24
C ALA A 112 -4.05 -0.60 4.91
N CYS A 113 -4.39 -1.13 3.74
CA CYS A 113 -3.94 -2.45 3.30
C CYS A 113 -2.41 -2.52 3.14
N VAL A 114 -1.77 -1.46 2.64
CA VAL A 114 -0.29 -1.38 2.54
C VAL A 114 0.37 -1.49 3.90
N LYS A 115 -0.16 -0.85 4.95
CA LYS A 115 0.40 -0.96 6.31
C LYS A 115 0.41 -2.42 6.77
N GLU A 116 -0.71 -3.12 6.60
CA GLU A 116 -0.84 -4.54 6.95
C GLU A 116 0.12 -5.41 6.13
N ILE A 117 0.23 -5.18 4.82
CA ILE A 117 1.20 -5.88 3.97
C ILE A 117 2.63 -5.64 4.46
N GLU A 118 2.99 -4.41 4.78
CA GLU A 118 4.32 -4.06 5.26
C GLU A 118 4.66 -4.70 6.61
N GLU A 119 3.69 -4.80 7.51
CA GLU A 119 3.82 -5.53 8.78
C GLU A 119 4.06 -7.02 8.52
N GLU A 120 3.32 -7.62 7.58
CA GLU A 120 3.52 -9.00 7.13
C GLU A 120 4.89 -9.22 6.47
N MET A 121 5.35 -8.27 5.64
CA MET A 121 6.69 -8.30 5.04
C MET A 121 7.77 -8.32 6.12
N ILE A 122 7.66 -7.45 7.13
CA ILE A 122 8.59 -7.42 8.27
C ILE A 122 8.51 -8.73 9.06
N ARG A 123 7.31 -9.24 9.34
CA ARG A 123 7.10 -10.47 10.11
C ARG A 123 7.71 -11.70 9.43
N MET A 124 7.49 -11.84 8.12
CA MET A 124 7.91 -13.02 7.36
C MET A 124 9.35 -12.93 6.84
N TYR A 125 9.81 -11.74 6.45
CA TYR A 125 11.09 -11.56 5.75
C TYR A 125 12.09 -10.68 6.52
N GLY A 126 11.65 -9.90 7.50
CA GLY A 126 12.49 -8.99 8.28
C GLY A 126 12.83 -7.67 7.56
N PHE A 127 12.24 -7.42 6.40
CA PHE A 127 12.40 -6.18 5.62
C PHE A 127 11.18 -5.95 4.74
N LYS A 128 11.02 -4.71 4.25
CA LYS A 128 9.96 -4.31 3.31
C LYS A 128 10.54 -4.16 1.90
N TRP A 129 9.72 -4.40 0.88
CA TRP A 129 10.04 -4.05 -0.50
C TRP A 129 8.87 -3.30 -1.13
N ASP A 130 9.11 -2.73 -2.30
CA ASP A 130 8.17 -1.82 -2.94
C ASP A 130 6.79 -2.45 -3.15
N ILE A 131 5.75 -1.65 -2.99
CA ILE A 131 4.36 -1.98 -3.28
C ILE A 131 3.86 -0.94 -4.29
N TRP A 132 3.24 -1.42 -5.37
CA TRP A 132 2.65 -0.57 -6.40
C TRP A 132 1.14 -0.52 -6.23
N ILE A 133 0.59 0.68 -6.40
CA ILE A 133 -0.83 0.95 -6.22
C ILE A 133 -1.33 1.64 -7.49
N GLY A 134 -2.26 1.03 -8.21
CA GLY A 134 -2.63 1.58 -9.50
C GLY A 134 -3.72 0.84 -10.26
N PHE A 135 -4.01 1.33 -11.45
CA PHE A 135 -5.07 0.85 -12.32
C PHE A 135 -4.54 0.30 -13.62
N HIS A 136 -5.28 -0.63 -14.20
CA HIS A 136 -5.16 -0.93 -15.62
C HIS A 136 -6.10 -0.01 -16.43
N PRO A 137 -5.61 0.66 -17.49
CA PRO A 137 -6.41 1.53 -18.35
C PRO A 137 -7.46 0.74 -19.14
N VAL A 138 -7.11 -0.49 -19.51
CA VAL A 138 -8.00 -1.47 -20.15
C VAL A 138 -8.13 -2.68 -19.22
N PRO A 139 -9.10 -2.68 -18.29
CA PRO A 139 -9.19 -3.72 -17.27
C PRO A 139 -9.68 -5.06 -17.85
N SER A 140 -9.20 -6.16 -17.26
CA SER A 140 -9.60 -7.51 -17.66
C SER A 140 -10.95 -7.95 -17.09
N MET A 141 -11.33 -7.37 -15.95
CA MET A 141 -12.61 -7.56 -15.26
C MET A 141 -13.43 -6.27 -15.28
N GLU A 142 -14.75 -6.40 -15.32
CA GLU A 142 -15.66 -5.28 -15.10
C GLU A 142 -15.82 -5.01 -13.60
N HIS A 143 -16.09 -3.73 -13.32
CA HIS A 143 -16.06 -3.07 -12.00
C HIS A 143 -14.69 -2.45 -11.75
N LEU A 144 -14.68 -1.18 -11.38
CA LEU A 144 -13.49 -0.43 -11.02
C LEU A 144 -12.77 -1.16 -9.89
N HIS A 145 -11.49 -1.42 -10.09
CA HIS A 145 -10.64 -2.04 -9.07
C HIS A 145 -9.26 -1.40 -9.11
N LEU A 146 -8.78 -1.01 -7.94
CA LEU A 146 -7.43 -0.54 -7.72
C LEU A 146 -6.58 -1.73 -7.28
N HIS A 147 -5.47 -1.96 -7.98
CA HIS A 147 -4.50 -2.98 -7.60
C HIS A 147 -3.60 -2.47 -6.48
N ILE A 148 -3.31 -3.33 -5.52
CA ILE A 148 -2.23 -3.18 -4.54
C ILE A 148 -1.36 -4.42 -4.70
N ILE A 149 -0.15 -4.27 -5.23
CA ILE A 149 0.68 -5.40 -5.63
C ILE A 149 2.12 -5.20 -5.18
N SER A 150 2.70 -6.20 -4.51
CA SER A 150 4.11 -6.16 -4.14
C SER A 150 5.00 -6.27 -5.38
N ALA A 151 6.18 -5.65 -5.38
CA ALA A 151 7.02 -5.51 -6.56
C ALA A 151 7.78 -6.78 -6.98
N ASP A 152 7.68 -7.90 -6.24
CA ASP A 152 8.45 -9.12 -6.54
C ASP A 152 7.99 -9.84 -7.82
N LEU A 153 6.70 -9.77 -8.15
CA LEU A 153 6.05 -10.48 -9.26
C LEU A 153 6.36 -12.00 -9.29
N CYS A 154 6.65 -12.57 -8.13
CA CYS A 154 7.01 -13.98 -7.95
C CYS A 154 5.74 -14.78 -7.65
N SER A 155 5.01 -15.18 -8.69
CA SER A 155 3.76 -15.95 -8.51
C SER A 155 3.56 -17.05 -9.55
N THR A 156 2.96 -18.17 -9.13
CA THR A 156 2.50 -19.25 -10.02
C THR A 156 1.40 -18.79 -10.99
N ALA A 157 0.58 -17.79 -10.61
CA ALA A 157 -0.49 -17.25 -11.46
C ALA A 157 -0.01 -16.18 -12.48
N LEU A 158 1.26 -15.75 -12.40
CA LEU A 158 1.92 -15.04 -13.51
C LEU A 158 2.22 -16.06 -14.63
N LYS A 159 1.40 -16.08 -15.69
CA LYS A 159 1.38 -17.18 -16.68
C LYS A 159 1.71 -16.77 -18.11
N ASN A 160 1.49 -15.51 -18.47
CA ASN A 160 1.62 -15.05 -19.85
C ASN A 160 2.19 -13.62 -19.93
N LYS A 161 2.60 -13.23 -21.13
CA LYS A 161 3.20 -11.92 -21.44
C LYS A 161 2.31 -10.77 -20.96
N LYS A 162 1.00 -10.86 -21.21
CA LYS A 162 0.04 -9.83 -20.79
C LYS A 162 0.01 -9.65 -19.28
N HIS A 163 0.07 -10.74 -18.50
CA HIS A 163 0.08 -10.65 -17.03
C HIS A 163 1.32 -9.92 -16.53
N TYR A 164 2.50 -10.14 -17.12
CA TYR A 164 3.71 -9.43 -16.68
C TYR A 164 3.70 -7.98 -17.16
N ASN A 165 3.49 -7.76 -18.45
CA ASN A 165 3.55 -6.44 -19.06
C ASN A 165 2.50 -5.47 -18.50
N SER A 166 1.36 -5.97 -18.00
CA SER A 166 0.31 -5.12 -17.41
C SER A 166 0.71 -4.52 -16.07
N PHE A 167 1.60 -5.17 -15.32
CA PHE A 167 2.11 -4.70 -14.02
C PHE A 167 3.53 -4.14 -14.09
N HIS A 168 4.15 -4.09 -15.27
CA HIS A 168 5.48 -3.54 -15.41
C HIS A 168 5.43 -2.01 -15.17
N PRO A 169 6.06 -1.49 -14.10
CA PRO A 169 5.82 -0.12 -13.62
C PRO A 169 6.27 0.96 -14.62
N LYS A 170 7.26 0.66 -15.45
CA LYS A 170 7.83 1.62 -16.42
C LYS A 170 7.30 1.47 -17.86
N HIS A 171 6.27 0.65 -18.05
CA HIS A 171 5.81 0.25 -19.38
C HIS A 171 4.57 1.02 -19.86
N GLY A 172 3.97 1.85 -19.00
CA GLY A 172 2.82 2.69 -19.36
C GLY A 172 1.45 2.01 -19.27
N PHE A 173 1.38 0.69 -19.12
CA PHE A 173 0.09 0.01 -18.91
C PHE A 173 -0.40 0.02 -17.45
N PHE A 174 0.51 0.16 -16.47
CA PHE A 174 0.13 0.30 -15.07
C PHE A 174 0.08 1.79 -14.71
N LEU A 175 -1.12 2.31 -14.45
CA LEU A 175 -1.32 3.72 -14.10
C LEU A 175 -1.21 3.87 -12.58
N ASP A 176 -0.18 4.54 -12.09
CA ASP A 176 -0.01 4.79 -10.66
C ASP A 176 -1.18 5.62 -10.11
N LEU A 177 -1.66 5.27 -8.92
CA LEU A 177 -2.77 5.98 -8.28
C LEU A 177 -2.45 7.47 -8.08
N SER A 178 -1.22 7.80 -7.72
CA SER A 178 -0.79 9.17 -7.46
C SER A 178 -0.88 10.00 -8.74
N GLU A 179 -0.41 9.46 -9.87
CA GLU A 179 -0.53 10.10 -11.18
C GLU A 179 -2.00 10.31 -11.57
N VAL A 180 -2.87 9.32 -11.34
CA VAL A 180 -4.30 9.44 -11.64
C VAL A 180 -4.95 10.54 -10.81
N LEU A 181 -4.58 10.69 -9.54
CA LEU A 181 -5.06 11.76 -8.68
C LEU A 181 -4.55 13.12 -9.14
N GLU A 182 -3.28 13.23 -9.55
CA GLU A 182 -2.72 14.45 -10.13
C GLU A 182 -3.47 14.89 -11.40
N TRP A 183 -3.99 13.97 -12.22
CA TRP A 183 -4.82 14.33 -13.38
C TRP A 183 -6.08 15.09 -12.98
N LEU A 184 -6.60 14.86 -11.77
CA LEU A 184 -7.78 15.56 -11.26
C LEU A 184 -7.47 17.02 -10.88
N ASP A 185 -6.23 17.30 -10.53
CA ASP A 185 -5.74 18.65 -10.18
C ASP A 185 -5.18 19.43 -11.37
N ALA A 186 -4.86 18.73 -12.46
CA ALA A 186 -4.36 19.34 -13.69
C ALA A 186 -5.41 20.20 -14.42
N GLU A 187 -4.98 20.98 -15.40
CA GLU A 187 -5.87 21.75 -16.28
C GLU A 187 -6.93 20.86 -16.97
N GLN A 188 -8.11 21.44 -17.24
CA GLN A 188 -9.27 20.69 -17.73
C GLN A 188 -8.98 19.94 -19.05
N THR A 189 -8.25 20.56 -19.97
CA THR A 189 -7.88 19.96 -21.27
C THR A 189 -6.94 18.76 -21.10
N PHE A 190 -5.98 18.84 -20.18
CA PHE A 190 -5.07 17.74 -19.87
C PHE A 190 -5.82 16.57 -19.23
N PHE A 191 -6.71 16.86 -18.28
CA PHE A 191 -7.59 15.86 -17.67
C PHE A 191 -8.44 15.13 -18.72
N GLU A 192 -9.09 15.87 -19.61
CA GLU A 192 -9.95 15.29 -20.65
C GLU A 192 -9.16 14.38 -21.59
N MET A 193 -7.93 14.76 -21.97
CA MET A 193 -7.03 13.94 -22.75
C MET A 193 -6.70 12.62 -22.02
N LYS A 194 -6.25 12.69 -20.76
CA LYS A 194 -5.90 11.49 -19.97
C LYS A 194 -7.11 10.60 -19.69
N ALA A 195 -8.27 11.18 -19.41
CA ALA A 195 -9.51 10.46 -19.13
C ALA A 195 -10.03 9.63 -20.31
N GLN A 196 -9.51 9.84 -21.53
CA GLN A 196 -9.92 9.06 -22.70
C GLN A 196 -9.57 7.58 -22.55
N LEU A 197 -8.41 7.26 -21.96
CA LEU A 197 -7.87 5.91 -21.77
C LEU A 197 -8.20 5.00 -22.98
N ASN A 198 -7.67 5.37 -24.15
CA ASN A 198 -8.02 4.72 -25.41
C ASN A 198 -7.35 3.34 -25.50
N PRO A 199 -8.08 2.22 -25.64
CA PRO A 199 -7.46 0.91 -25.74
C PRO A 199 -6.39 0.78 -26.83
N ALA A 200 -6.57 1.48 -27.96
CA ALA A 200 -5.60 1.46 -29.06
C ALA A 200 -4.21 2.02 -28.66
N GLU A 201 -4.16 2.91 -27.67
CA GLU A 201 -2.93 3.49 -27.14
C GLU A 201 -2.23 2.52 -26.15
N TYR A 202 -3.01 1.82 -25.33
CA TYR A 202 -2.46 1.02 -24.23
C TYR A 202 -2.26 -0.47 -24.55
N GLU A 203 -3.13 -1.08 -25.36
CA GLU A 203 -3.02 -2.50 -25.71
C GLU A 203 -1.70 -2.91 -26.40
N PRO A 204 -1.00 -2.03 -27.17
CA PRO A 204 0.33 -2.33 -27.71
C PRO A 204 1.36 -2.69 -26.64
N PHE A 205 1.37 -1.99 -25.48
CA PHE A 205 2.30 -2.30 -24.37
C PHE A 205 2.18 -3.76 -23.93
N LEU A 206 0.97 -4.33 -23.90
CA LEU A 206 0.78 -5.73 -23.50
C LEU A 206 1.44 -6.76 -24.45
N LYS A 207 1.90 -6.34 -25.63
CA LYS A 207 2.52 -7.19 -26.66
C LYS A 207 4.03 -7.02 -26.76
N GLU A 208 4.59 -5.97 -26.16
CA GLU A 208 6.03 -5.68 -26.15
C GLU A 208 6.86 -6.81 -25.54
N ASP A 209 8.16 -6.71 -25.69
CA ASP A 209 9.08 -7.72 -25.21
C ASP A 209 9.13 -7.82 -23.68
N LEU A 210 9.51 -9.00 -23.19
CA LEU A 210 9.60 -9.26 -21.77
C LEU A 210 10.93 -8.69 -21.25
N VAL A 211 10.88 -7.50 -20.67
CA VAL A 211 12.04 -6.83 -20.09
C VAL A 211 11.91 -6.81 -18.57
N CYS A 212 12.96 -7.21 -17.83
CA CYS A 212 12.96 -7.12 -16.37
C CYS A 212 12.89 -5.65 -15.91
N PHE A 213 11.95 -5.33 -15.02
CA PHE A 213 11.77 -3.96 -14.52
C PHE A 213 12.90 -3.47 -13.60
N LYS A 214 13.73 -4.39 -13.06
CA LYS A 214 14.88 -4.07 -12.21
C LYS A 214 16.16 -3.88 -13.00
N CYS A 215 16.55 -4.89 -13.78
CA CYS A 215 17.86 -4.93 -14.45
C CYS A 215 17.81 -4.70 -15.97
N HIS A 216 16.62 -4.53 -16.54
CA HIS A 216 16.40 -4.27 -17.97
C HIS A 216 16.84 -5.40 -18.92
N LYS A 217 17.09 -6.60 -18.40
CA LYS A 217 17.39 -7.78 -19.22
C LYS A 217 16.17 -8.25 -20.02
N LEU A 218 16.40 -8.61 -21.28
CA LEU A 218 15.40 -9.13 -22.21
C LEU A 218 15.21 -10.65 -22.06
N PHE A 219 13.96 -11.11 -22.12
CA PHE A 219 13.58 -12.52 -22.00
C PHE A 219 12.72 -12.99 -23.18
N LYS A 220 12.97 -14.21 -23.64
CA LYS A 220 12.24 -14.80 -24.78
C LYS A 220 10.87 -15.35 -24.40
N ASN A 221 10.65 -15.71 -23.13
CA ASN A 221 9.41 -16.30 -22.66
C ASN A 221 9.21 -16.08 -21.14
N ILE A 222 7.98 -16.30 -20.68
CA ILE A 222 7.59 -16.12 -19.27
C ILE A 222 8.32 -17.05 -18.32
N PRO A 223 8.51 -18.37 -18.59
CA PRO A 223 9.25 -19.24 -17.67
C PRO A 223 10.64 -18.70 -17.32
N LYS A 224 11.44 -18.29 -18.32
CA LYS A 224 12.78 -17.72 -18.09
C LYS A 224 12.73 -16.40 -17.34
N LEU A 225 11.73 -15.56 -17.63
CA LEU A 225 11.53 -14.32 -16.88
C LEU A 225 11.20 -14.61 -15.42
N LYS A 226 10.34 -15.59 -15.13
CA LYS A 226 9.95 -15.94 -13.75
C LYS A 226 11.12 -16.49 -12.94
N GLU A 227 11.92 -17.37 -13.55
CA GLU A 227 13.17 -17.85 -12.94
C GLU A 227 14.05 -16.65 -12.55
N HIS A 228 14.24 -15.71 -13.47
CA HIS A 228 15.02 -14.50 -13.19
C HIS A 228 14.41 -13.58 -12.12
N LEU A 229 13.08 -13.38 -12.12
CA LEU A 229 12.41 -12.59 -11.08
C LEU A 229 12.61 -13.23 -9.69
N GLN A 230 12.59 -14.56 -9.61
CA GLN A 230 12.88 -15.28 -8.39
C GLN A 230 14.34 -15.08 -7.95
N GLU A 231 15.30 -15.19 -8.88
CA GLU A 231 16.72 -14.92 -8.59
C GLU A 231 16.95 -13.49 -8.05
N GLU A 232 16.31 -12.49 -8.68
CA GLU A 232 16.37 -11.09 -8.24
C GLU A 232 15.79 -10.91 -6.83
N PHE A 233 14.69 -11.61 -6.51
CA PHE A 233 14.07 -11.55 -5.20
C PHE A 233 14.89 -12.28 -4.13
N ASP A 234 15.44 -13.45 -4.45
CA ASP A 234 16.33 -14.19 -3.54
C ASP A 234 17.61 -13.41 -3.24
N ALA A 235 18.17 -12.75 -4.25
CA ALA A 235 19.31 -11.85 -4.10
C ALA A 235 18.98 -10.65 -3.21
N LEU A 236 17.77 -10.06 -3.35
CA LEU A 236 17.27 -9.00 -2.48
C LEU A 236 17.18 -9.49 -1.02
N ILE A 237 16.56 -10.65 -0.78
CA ILE A 237 16.44 -11.24 0.56
C ILE A 237 17.82 -11.43 1.19
N LYS A 238 18.77 -12.01 0.45
CA LYS A 238 20.14 -12.23 0.93
C LYS A 238 20.83 -10.92 1.30
N ARG A 239 20.69 -9.89 0.46
CA ARG A 239 21.27 -8.57 0.69
C ARG A 239 20.70 -7.90 1.93
N GLU A 240 19.39 -7.92 2.11
CA GLU A 240 18.74 -7.28 3.26
C GLU A 240 19.05 -8.04 4.57
N LYS A 241 19.08 -9.38 4.56
CA LYS A 241 19.53 -10.17 5.72
C LYS A 241 20.95 -9.81 6.15
N ALA A 242 21.90 -9.77 5.21
CA ALA A 242 23.28 -9.39 5.48
C ALA A 242 23.39 -7.95 6.04
N LYS A 243 22.57 -7.03 5.52
CA LYS A 243 22.49 -5.65 6.03
C LYS A 243 21.97 -5.61 7.47
N GLN A 244 20.92 -6.37 7.79
CA GLN A 244 20.37 -6.44 9.16
C GLN A 244 21.38 -7.02 10.15
N GLU A 245 22.07 -8.10 9.79
CA GLU A 245 23.13 -8.68 10.64
C GLU A 245 24.25 -7.68 10.92
N ARG A 246 24.66 -6.92 9.88
CA ARG A 246 25.67 -5.85 10.03
C ARG A 246 25.20 -4.76 10.98
N LEU A 247 23.96 -4.28 10.84
CA LEU A 247 23.38 -3.26 11.71
C LEU A 247 23.23 -3.76 13.16
N ALA A 248 22.79 -5.01 13.36
CA ALA A 248 22.69 -5.62 14.68
C ALA A 248 24.07 -5.80 15.35
N LYS A 249 25.11 -6.12 14.59
CA LYS A 249 26.49 -6.18 15.10
C LYS A 249 27.02 -4.80 15.49
N GLN A 250 26.72 -3.77 14.69
CA GLN A 250 27.09 -2.38 15.00
C GLN A 250 26.37 -1.86 16.24
N LYS A 251 25.07 -2.14 16.37
CA LYS A 251 24.28 -1.77 17.55
C LYS A 251 24.82 -2.40 18.82
N ARG A 252 25.07 -3.72 18.81
CA ARG A 252 25.68 -4.43 19.97
C ARG A 252 27.03 -3.86 20.37
N LYS A 253 27.92 -3.58 19.41
CA LYS A 253 29.22 -2.94 19.68
C LYS A 253 29.08 -1.55 20.29
N ARG A 254 28.09 -0.77 19.84
CA ARG A 254 27.81 0.56 20.38
C ARG A 254 27.28 0.48 21.80
N GLU A 255 26.32 -0.40 22.06
CA GLU A 255 25.74 -0.64 23.39
C GLU A 255 26.80 -1.15 24.39
N GLU A 256 27.70 -2.04 23.95
CA GLU A 256 28.83 -2.51 24.74
C GLU A 256 29.82 -1.39 25.08
N LYS A 257 30.14 -0.53 24.10
CA LYS A 257 30.99 0.64 24.33
C LYS A 257 30.35 1.63 25.31
N GLU A 258 29.07 1.96 25.11
CA GLU A 258 28.33 2.87 26.00
C GLU A 258 28.22 2.30 27.44
N ARG A 259 28.06 0.98 27.57
CA ARG A 259 28.08 0.30 28.87
C ARG A 259 29.45 0.39 29.55
N ASN A 260 30.53 0.10 28.82
CA ASN A 260 31.89 0.16 29.36
C ASN A 260 32.29 1.58 29.77
N GLU A 261 31.85 2.61 29.02
CA GLU A 261 32.07 4.02 29.37
C GLU A 261 31.31 4.41 30.66
N ARG A 262 30.07 3.94 30.83
CA ARG A 262 29.30 4.18 32.07
C ARG A 262 29.93 3.49 33.27
N GLU A 263 30.29 2.21 33.16
CA GLU A 263 30.95 1.45 34.23
C GLU A 263 32.33 2.05 34.58
N GLY A 264 33.09 2.49 33.56
CA GLY A 264 34.35 3.22 33.76
C GLY A 264 34.17 4.52 34.53
N SER A 265 33.19 5.35 34.16
CA SER A 265 32.91 6.64 34.83
C SER A 265 32.41 6.47 36.28
N ALA A 266 31.64 5.41 36.57
CA ALA A 266 31.15 5.12 37.92
C ALA A 266 32.30 4.69 38.85
N SER A 267 33.28 3.91 38.36
CA SER A 267 34.46 3.50 39.12
C SER A 267 35.38 4.67 39.51
N THR A 268 35.47 5.70 38.65
CA THR A 268 36.29 6.90 38.92
C THR A 268 35.61 7.82 39.93
N ALA A 269 34.28 7.88 39.97
CA ALA A 269 33.54 8.66 40.97
C ALA A 269 33.64 8.06 42.39
N THR A 270 33.69 6.73 42.52
CA THR A 270 33.84 6.06 43.82
C THR A 270 35.26 6.20 44.40
N SER A 271 36.30 6.29 43.56
CA SER A 271 37.68 6.47 44.04
C SER A 271 37.99 7.88 44.55
N VAL A 272 37.26 8.91 44.09
CA VAL A 272 37.48 10.31 44.54
C VAL A 272 36.81 10.60 45.90
N ALA A 273 35.78 9.84 46.28
CA ALA A 273 35.11 9.99 47.58
C ALA A 273 35.84 9.29 48.75
N ALA A 274 36.86 8.48 48.49
CA ALA A 274 37.59 7.70 49.50
C ALA A 274 38.88 8.35 50.04
N SER A 275 39.19 9.59 49.60
CA SER A 275 40.37 10.34 50.06
C SER A 275 39.96 11.65 50.74
N THR A 276 39.37 11.56 51.94
CA THR A 276 39.35 12.65 52.92
C THR A 276 40.47 12.39 53.95
N PRO A 277 41.43 13.31 54.15
CA PRO A 277 42.40 13.19 55.23
C PRO A 277 41.72 13.40 56.59
N LYS A 278 42.01 12.50 57.54
CA LYS A 278 41.85 12.76 58.98
C LYS A 278 43.06 13.56 59.47
N ASP A 279 42.87 14.21 60.61
CA ASP A 279 43.81 15.02 61.43
C ASP A 279 43.58 16.54 61.25
N ALA A 280 43.39 17.37 62.27
CA ALA A 280 43.23 17.18 63.71
C ALA A 280 42.58 18.47 64.27
N GLU A 281 41.87 18.33 65.38
CA GLU A 281 41.45 19.45 66.25
C GLU A 281 42.69 20.18 66.78
N ASP A 282 42.68 21.51 66.79
CA ASP A 282 43.06 22.22 68.00
C ASP A 282 42.50 23.64 68.06
N ILE A 283 42.25 24.03 69.31
CA ILE A 283 41.41 25.11 69.80
C ILE A 283 42.23 26.40 69.89
N GLU A 284 41.68 27.54 69.49
CA GLU A 284 41.90 28.78 70.23
C GLU A 284 40.79 29.81 70.01
N ALA A 285 40.24 30.27 71.13
CA ALA A 285 39.16 31.23 71.25
C ALA A 285 39.72 32.66 71.45
N VAL A 286 38.79 33.63 71.48
CA VAL A 286 38.89 35.01 72.06
C VAL A 286 39.15 36.13 71.02
N PRO A 287 38.52 37.33 71.12
CA PRO A 287 37.10 37.67 71.32
C PRO A 287 36.61 38.84 70.41
N GLU A 288 35.31 39.15 70.53
CA GLU A 288 34.69 40.38 70.05
C GLU A 288 35.44 41.67 70.44
N LYS A 289 35.60 42.58 69.47
CA LYS A 289 35.63 44.03 69.73
C LYS A 289 34.72 44.79 68.77
N LYS A 290 33.66 45.33 69.37
CA LYS A 290 32.83 46.46 68.89
C LYS A 290 33.66 47.60 68.30
N ARG A 291 33.14 48.21 67.22
CA ARG A 291 33.14 49.67 66.90
C ARG A 291 32.21 49.85 65.68
N LYS A 292 30.94 50.24 65.87
CA LYS A 292 30.41 51.62 65.86
C LYS A 292 30.89 52.46 64.67
N GLY A 293 29.95 52.72 63.78
CA GLY A 293 29.93 53.70 62.69
C GLY A 293 28.56 53.59 62.04
#